data_AF-A0A942BEQ3-F1
#
_entry.id   AF-A0A942BEQ3-F1
#
_cell.length_a   1.000
_cell.length_b   1.000
_cell.length_c   1.000
_cell.angle_alpha   90.00
_cell.angle_beta   90.00
_cell.angle_gamma   90.00
#
_symmetry.space_group_name_H-M   'P 1'
#
loop_
_entity.id
_entity.type
_entity.pdbx_description
1 polymer ?
#
loop_
_entity_poly.entity_id
_entity_poly.type
_entity_poly.pdbx_seq_one_letter_code
_entity_poly.pdbx_strand_id
1 'polypeptide(L)'
;MFNLLVKWRGLPGFFLIAGLVFGLTACLAFVSMPIGPTLALVNLGIGIVFMIATIAAIFIGAAHPWRPLVALAMLVVGTGVQALAVVYASKLGGVGLVALESAGQIGLLSACLGLGVLLTFLFREKAILVPVAITLVFVDMIFVLTPTGHVGKIAQTDRKLLEKVSVHVPSVKKEEAPGRPPRVSVSPQALVGAADYLFMSMFFVALFKFGLNPRKTLKVMGPLTVLYLLVVLVLGGVRVFGVPLGALPAMVPIAGSILIVNWGAISLKRDEKLATLVLTLLLLGVFIALMRRPAQQSAPLPSGPSPESKAPQGLPAPASTG
;
A
#
# COMPACT_ATOMS: atom_id res chain seq x y z
N MET A 1 18.10 13.03 -14.31
CA MET A 1 17.06 11.98 -14.25
C MET A 1 15.84 12.26 -15.15
N PHE A 2 15.22 13.45 -15.10
CA PHE A 2 13.95 13.72 -15.82
C PHE A 2 14.01 13.62 -17.36
N ASN A 3 15.14 13.92 -18.01
CA ASN A 3 15.23 13.81 -19.48
C ASN A 3 15.30 12.36 -20.00
N LEU A 4 15.82 11.43 -19.20
CA LEU A 4 15.83 9.99 -19.54
C LEU A 4 14.42 9.38 -19.50
N LEU A 5 13.56 9.89 -18.60
CA LEU A 5 12.16 9.46 -18.48
C LEU A 5 11.30 9.86 -19.70
N VAL A 6 11.74 10.83 -20.50
CA VAL A 6 10.99 11.31 -21.68
C VAL A 6 11.13 10.36 -22.88
N LYS A 7 12.20 9.57 -22.96
CA LYS A 7 12.42 8.62 -24.07
C LYS A 7 11.58 7.34 -23.94
N TRP A 8 11.25 6.95 -22.70
CA TRP A 8 10.54 5.71 -22.37
C TRP A 8 9.09 5.96 -21.92
N ARG A 9 8.33 6.75 -22.67
CA ARG A 9 6.95 7.10 -22.27
C ARG A 9 6.00 5.92 -22.47
N GLY A 10 5.15 5.67 -21.47
CA GLY A 10 4.07 4.69 -21.52
C GLY A 10 4.43 3.32 -20.95
N LEU A 11 3.79 2.26 -21.46
CA LEU A 11 3.88 0.91 -20.90
C LEU A 11 5.30 0.32 -20.83
N PRO A 12 6.17 0.46 -21.85
CA PRO A 12 7.52 -0.10 -21.76
C PRO A 12 8.34 0.51 -20.62
N GLY A 13 8.22 1.83 -20.40
CA GLY A 13 8.89 2.49 -19.29
C GLY A 13 8.33 2.10 -17.92
N PHE A 14 7.01 1.89 -17.83
CA PHE A 14 6.38 1.34 -16.63
C PHE A 14 6.97 -0.02 -16.28
N PHE A 15 6.98 -0.98 -17.22
CA PHE A 15 7.49 -2.33 -16.96
C PHE A 15 9.00 -2.36 -16.73
N LEU A 16 9.77 -1.46 -17.35
CA LEU A 16 11.21 -1.34 -17.08
C LEU A 16 11.46 -0.92 -15.63
N ILE A 17 10.77 0.11 -15.14
CA ILE A 17 10.95 0.55 -13.75
C ILE A 17 10.38 -0.47 -12.77
N ALA A 18 9.21 -1.05 -13.04
CA ALA A 18 8.64 -2.11 -12.22
C ALA A 18 9.58 -3.34 -12.16
N GLY A 19 10.21 -3.70 -13.28
CA GLY A 19 11.25 -4.72 -13.36
C GLY A 19 12.51 -4.37 -12.59
N LEU A 20 12.92 -3.09 -12.56
CA LEU A 20 14.03 -2.63 -11.73
C LEU A 20 13.69 -2.73 -10.24
N VAL A 21 12.45 -2.37 -9.86
CA VAL A 21 11.93 -2.55 -8.49
C VAL A 21 11.96 -4.02 -8.10
N PHE A 22 11.52 -4.92 -8.99
CA PHE A 22 11.62 -6.36 -8.82
C PHE A 22 13.08 -6.81 -8.63
N GLY A 23 13.99 -6.34 -9.47
CA GLY A 23 15.41 -6.67 -9.36
C GLY A 23 16.00 -6.20 -8.04
N LEU A 24 15.63 -5.01 -7.58
CA LEU A 24 16.04 -4.49 -6.28
C LEU A 24 15.52 -5.36 -5.14
N THR A 25 14.24 -5.73 -5.14
CA THR A 25 13.66 -6.63 -4.13
C THR A 25 14.34 -7.99 -4.12
N ALA A 26 14.57 -8.57 -5.30
CA ALA A 26 15.27 -9.85 -5.44
C ALA A 26 16.71 -9.76 -4.90
N CYS A 27 17.46 -8.73 -5.27
CA CYS A 27 18.81 -8.49 -4.74
C CYS A 27 18.83 -8.34 -3.22
N LEU A 28 17.87 -7.57 -2.66
CA LEU A 28 17.78 -7.35 -1.21
C LEU A 28 17.52 -8.64 -0.42
N ALA A 29 16.87 -9.64 -1.03
CA ALA A 29 16.68 -10.94 -0.39
C ALA A 29 17.99 -11.73 -0.19
N PHE A 30 19.05 -11.40 -0.94
CA PHE A 30 20.37 -12.05 -0.82
C PHE A 30 21.37 -11.26 0.03
N VAL A 31 21.08 -9.99 0.34
CA VAL A 31 21.98 -9.14 1.12
C VAL A 31 21.78 -9.38 2.61
N SER A 32 22.77 -10.01 3.26
CA SER A 32 22.82 -10.12 4.72
C SER A 32 23.31 -8.78 5.32
N MET A 33 22.47 -8.12 6.12
CA MET A 33 22.84 -6.85 6.75
C MET A 33 23.32 -7.03 8.18
N PRO A 34 24.36 -6.28 8.62
CA PRO A 34 24.82 -6.30 10.01
C PRO A 34 23.74 -5.75 10.95
N ILE A 35 23.57 -6.42 12.09
CA ILE A 35 22.56 -6.09 13.09
C ILE A 35 23.05 -4.86 13.88
N GLY A 36 22.38 -3.71 13.74
CA GLY A 36 22.74 -2.48 14.47
C GLY A 36 21.77 -1.30 14.26
N PRO A 37 22.05 -0.13 14.86
CA PRO A 37 21.24 1.09 14.69
C PRO A 37 21.23 1.61 13.24
N THR A 38 22.24 1.23 12.45
CA THR A 38 22.32 1.49 11.00
C THR A 38 21.22 0.77 10.21
N LEU A 39 20.65 -0.33 10.74
CA LEU A 39 19.59 -1.09 10.09
C LEU A 39 18.34 -0.25 9.82
N ALA A 40 17.95 0.58 10.77
CA ALA A 40 16.78 1.45 10.64
C ALA A 40 16.96 2.48 9.52
N LEU A 41 18.15 3.08 9.42
CA LEU A 41 18.49 4.03 8.37
C LEU A 41 18.55 3.36 6.99
N VAL A 42 19.10 2.15 6.90
CA VAL A 42 19.16 1.41 5.63
C VAL A 42 17.77 0.97 5.19
N ASN A 43 16.93 0.45 6.09
CA ASN A 43 15.53 0.12 5.79
C ASN A 43 14.76 1.35 5.31
N LEU A 44 14.96 2.49 5.98
CA LEU A 44 14.36 3.76 5.58
C LEU A 44 14.79 4.17 4.17
N GLY A 45 16.11 4.12 3.88
CA GLY A 45 16.66 4.43 2.57
C GLY A 45 16.07 3.53 1.48
N ILE A 46 16.00 2.23 1.72
CA ILE A 46 15.39 1.25 0.80
C ILE A 46 13.91 1.56 0.58
N GLY A 47 13.16 1.80 1.66
CA GLY A 47 11.74 2.14 1.58
C GLY A 47 11.48 3.40 0.75
N ILE A 48 12.31 4.44 0.93
CA ILE A 48 12.24 5.67 0.14
C ILE A 48 12.55 5.39 -1.34
N VAL A 49 13.62 4.65 -1.64
CA VAL A 49 13.99 4.32 -3.03
C VAL A 49 12.88 3.50 -3.70
N PHE A 50 12.35 2.50 -3.00
CA PHE A 50 11.25 1.66 -3.50
C PHE A 50 9.99 2.49 -3.75
N MET A 51 9.64 3.40 -2.83
CA MET A 51 8.50 4.28 -3.02
C MET A 51 8.67 5.23 -4.19
N ILE A 52 9.83 5.88 -4.31
CA ILE A 52 10.12 6.77 -5.45
C ILE A 52 10.05 6.00 -6.76
N ALA A 53 10.60 4.80 -6.81
CA ALA A 53 10.58 3.96 -8.01
C ALA A 53 9.15 3.51 -8.37
N THR A 54 8.33 3.10 -7.40
CA THR A 54 6.92 2.74 -7.64
C THR A 54 6.07 3.93 -8.08
N ILE A 55 6.22 5.09 -7.43
CA ILE A 55 5.59 6.36 -7.87
C ILE A 55 6.01 6.68 -9.30
N ALA A 56 7.30 6.59 -9.63
CA ALA A 56 7.81 6.87 -10.95
C ALA A 56 7.27 5.89 -12.00
N ALA A 57 7.21 4.59 -11.69
CA ALA A 57 6.62 3.58 -12.56
C ALA A 57 5.17 3.95 -12.90
N ILE A 58 4.32 4.15 -11.89
CA ILE A 58 2.90 4.51 -12.08
C ILE A 58 2.77 5.81 -12.87
N PHE A 59 3.59 6.82 -12.58
CA PHE A 59 3.56 8.09 -13.30
C PHE A 59 3.88 7.93 -14.80
N ILE A 60 4.87 7.11 -15.15
CA ILE A 60 5.23 6.83 -16.56
C ILE A 60 4.13 6.02 -17.24
N GLY A 61 3.59 5.02 -16.56
CA GLY A 61 2.48 4.21 -17.06
C GLY A 61 1.23 5.06 -17.31
N ALA A 62 0.93 5.99 -16.40
CA ALA A 62 -0.19 6.91 -16.53
C ALA A 62 -0.08 7.85 -17.75
N ALA A 63 1.12 8.09 -18.27
CA ALA A 63 1.35 8.91 -19.46
C ALA A 63 1.02 8.18 -20.78
N HIS A 64 0.70 6.89 -20.74
CA HIS A 64 0.31 6.12 -21.92
C HIS A 64 -1.05 6.59 -22.48
N PRO A 65 -1.26 6.65 -23.80
CA PRO A 65 -2.57 6.92 -24.39
C PRO A 65 -3.50 5.70 -24.22
N TRP A 66 -4.17 5.65 -23.08
CA TRP A 66 -4.97 4.50 -22.68
C TRP A 66 -6.22 4.29 -23.54
N ARG A 67 -6.45 3.03 -23.90
CA ARG A 67 -7.75 2.53 -24.38
C ARG A 67 -8.38 1.69 -23.25
N PRO A 68 -9.72 1.70 -23.09
CA PRO A 68 -10.38 0.96 -22.00
C PRO A 68 -10.08 -0.54 -22.05
N LEU A 69 -9.98 -1.12 -23.25
CA LEU A 69 -9.63 -2.53 -23.43
C LEU A 69 -8.22 -2.85 -22.93
N VAL A 70 -7.24 -1.96 -23.17
CA VAL A 70 -5.86 -2.14 -22.70
C VAL A 70 -5.79 -2.01 -21.18
N ALA A 71 -6.55 -1.08 -20.60
CA ALA A 71 -6.66 -0.92 -19.15
C ALA A 71 -7.29 -2.16 -18.49
N LEU A 72 -8.37 -2.70 -19.09
CA LEU A 72 -8.99 -3.93 -18.63
C LEU A 72 -8.05 -5.14 -18.75
N ALA A 73 -7.32 -5.27 -19.86
CA ALA A 73 -6.33 -6.32 -20.02
C ALA A 73 -5.24 -6.22 -18.95
N MET A 74 -4.74 -5.02 -18.66
CA MET A 74 -3.74 -4.79 -17.62
C MET A 74 -4.27 -5.10 -16.21
N LEU A 75 -5.55 -4.79 -15.95
CA LEU A 75 -6.24 -5.19 -14.73
C LEU A 75 -6.31 -6.71 -14.59
N VAL A 76 -6.84 -7.41 -15.59
CA VAL A 76 -7.05 -8.87 -15.56
C VAL A 76 -5.73 -9.62 -15.49
N VAL A 77 -4.75 -9.23 -16.30
CA VAL A 77 -3.42 -9.87 -16.28
C VAL A 77 -2.71 -9.58 -14.96
N GLY A 78 -2.77 -8.33 -14.46
CA GLY A 78 -2.16 -7.95 -13.20
C GLY A 78 -2.75 -8.70 -11.99
N THR A 79 -4.08 -8.79 -11.90
CA THR A 79 -4.76 -9.55 -10.84
C THR A 79 -4.49 -11.04 -10.97
N GLY A 80 -4.46 -11.58 -12.19
CA GLY A 80 -4.10 -12.98 -12.45
C GLY A 80 -2.68 -13.30 -11.94
N VAL A 81 -1.69 -12.47 -12.26
CA VAL A 81 -0.30 -12.63 -11.79
C VAL A 81 -0.23 -12.55 -10.27
N GLN A 82 -0.91 -11.58 -9.65
CA GLN A 82 -0.94 -11.44 -8.18
C GLN A 82 -1.62 -12.64 -7.51
N ALA A 83 -2.74 -13.13 -8.04
CA ALA A 83 -3.45 -14.29 -7.51
C ALA A 83 -2.60 -15.57 -7.61
N LEU A 84 -1.94 -15.78 -8.75
CA LEU A 84 -0.99 -16.89 -8.92
C LEU A 84 0.17 -16.78 -7.92
N ALA A 85 0.73 -15.58 -7.74
CA ALA A 85 1.78 -15.38 -6.76
C ALA A 85 1.35 -15.78 -5.34
N VAL A 86 0.16 -15.37 -4.92
CA VAL A 86 -0.39 -15.71 -3.60
C VAL A 86 -0.66 -17.21 -3.44
N VAL A 87 -1.18 -17.87 -4.47
CA VAL A 87 -1.53 -19.31 -4.43
C VAL A 87 -0.27 -20.18 -4.40
N TYR A 88 0.77 -19.80 -5.16
CA TYR A 88 1.99 -20.59 -5.27
C TYR A 88 3.09 -20.21 -4.26
N ALA A 89 2.95 -19.09 -3.54
CA ALA A 89 3.91 -18.66 -2.51
C ALA A 89 4.12 -19.73 -1.42
N SER A 90 3.06 -20.41 -0.98
CA SER A 90 3.19 -21.44 0.06
C SER A 90 3.87 -22.73 -0.42
N LYS A 91 4.02 -22.92 -1.73
CA LYS A 91 4.59 -24.13 -2.33
C LYS A 91 6.07 -23.99 -2.69
N LEU A 92 6.60 -22.77 -2.69
CA LEU A 92 7.96 -22.46 -3.09
C LEU A 92 8.76 -21.97 -1.88
N GLY A 93 10.04 -22.33 -1.83
CA GLY A 93 11.01 -21.83 -0.85
C GLY A 93 12.17 -21.11 -1.52
N GLY A 94 12.94 -20.37 -0.73
CA GLY A 94 14.17 -19.71 -1.17
C GLY A 94 13.94 -18.72 -2.32
N VAL A 95 14.78 -18.80 -3.36
CA VAL A 95 14.78 -17.85 -4.49
C VAL A 95 13.46 -17.86 -5.27
N GLY A 96 12.82 -19.02 -5.40
CA GLY A 96 11.54 -19.14 -6.10
C GLY A 96 10.42 -18.34 -5.44
N LEU A 97 10.40 -18.30 -4.10
CA LEU A 97 9.45 -17.50 -3.34
C LEU A 97 9.67 -16.00 -3.59
N VAL A 98 10.91 -15.52 -3.48
CA VAL A 98 11.25 -14.11 -3.68
C VAL A 98 10.89 -13.64 -5.09
N ALA A 99 11.20 -14.45 -6.11
CA ALA A 99 10.85 -14.16 -7.49
C ALA A 99 9.31 -14.10 -7.67
N LEU A 100 8.58 -15.04 -7.07
CA LEU A 100 7.13 -15.09 -7.17
C LEU A 100 6.46 -13.91 -6.45
N GLU A 101 6.90 -13.56 -5.24
CA GLU A 101 6.40 -12.39 -4.50
C GLU A 101 6.65 -11.09 -5.26
N SER A 102 7.86 -10.93 -5.80
CA SER A 102 8.23 -9.75 -6.59
C SER A 102 7.42 -9.66 -7.89
N ALA A 103 7.16 -10.80 -8.56
CA ALA A 103 6.27 -10.85 -9.72
C ALA A 103 4.83 -10.48 -9.34
N GLY A 104 4.36 -10.95 -8.17
CA GLY A 104 3.09 -10.54 -7.58
C GLY A 104 3.00 -9.02 -7.41
N GLN A 105 4.03 -8.39 -6.86
CA GLN A 105 4.08 -6.93 -6.71
C GLN A 105 3.93 -6.18 -8.04
N ILE A 106 4.60 -6.64 -9.10
CA ILE A 106 4.41 -6.08 -10.45
C ILE A 106 2.97 -6.29 -10.92
N GLY A 107 2.41 -7.48 -10.69
CA GLY A 107 1.02 -7.79 -10.98
C GLY A 107 0.04 -6.84 -10.28
N LEU A 108 0.24 -6.60 -8.99
CA LEU A 108 -0.58 -5.69 -8.19
C LEU A 108 -0.45 -4.23 -8.65
N LEU A 109 0.77 -3.75 -8.91
CA LEU A 109 0.98 -2.41 -9.50
C LEU A 109 0.29 -2.27 -10.86
N SER A 110 0.35 -3.31 -11.69
CA SER A 110 -0.30 -3.35 -12.99
C SER A 110 -1.82 -3.33 -12.85
N ALA A 111 -2.35 -4.12 -11.92
CA ALA A 111 -3.77 -4.16 -11.61
C ALA A 111 -4.29 -2.79 -11.13
N CYS A 112 -3.60 -2.18 -10.17
CA CYS A 112 -3.93 -0.86 -9.66
C CYS A 112 -3.90 0.19 -10.78
N LEU A 113 -2.88 0.18 -11.64
CA LEU A 113 -2.79 1.09 -12.78
C LEU A 113 -3.95 0.88 -13.77
N GLY A 114 -4.25 -0.37 -14.15
CA GLY A 114 -5.38 -0.68 -15.03
C GLY A 114 -6.72 -0.23 -14.46
N LEU A 115 -6.99 -0.51 -13.18
CA LEU A 115 -8.22 -0.09 -12.51
C LEU A 115 -8.29 1.44 -12.37
N GLY A 116 -7.19 2.11 -12.00
CA GLY A 116 -7.17 3.57 -11.90
C GLY A 116 -7.42 4.26 -13.23
N VAL A 117 -6.95 3.68 -14.34
CA VAL A 117 -7.28 4.14 -15.69
C VAL A 117 -8.78 3.97 -15.99
N LEU A 118 -9.36 2.82 -15.69
CA LEU A 118 -10.79 2.55 -15.87
C LEU A 118 -11.65 3.53 -15.06
N LEU A 119 -11.29 3.79 -13.80
CA LEU A 119 -11.97 4.76 -12.96
C LEU A 119 -11.88 6.18 -13.53
N THR A 120 -10.73 6.56 -14.06
CA THR A 120 -10.55 7.89 -14.68
C THR A 120 -11.39 8.07 -15.95
N PHE A 121 -11.81 7.01 -16.63
CA PHE A 121 -12.77 7.12 -17.73
C PHE A 121 -14.16 7.60 -17.26
N LEU A 122 -14.53 7.34 -15.99
CA LEU A 122 -15.77 7.86 -15.40
C LEU A 122 -15.72 9.39 -15.21
N PHE A 123 -14.53 9.98 -15.12
CA PHE A 123 -14.38 11.42 -14.95
C PHE A 123 -14.64 12.13 -16.27
N ARG A 124 -15.77 12.85 -16.34
CA ARG A 124 -16.12 13.66 -17.52
C ARG A 124 -15.38 14.99 -17.54
N GLU A 125 -15.18 15.60 -16.38
CA GLU A 125 -14.64 16.96 -16.26
C GLU A 125 -13.58 17.04 -15.16
N LYS A 126 -12.61 17.96 -15.31
CA LYS A 126 -11.54 18.17 -14.32
C LYS A 126 -12.04 18.67 -12.97
N ALA A 127 -13.21 19.32 -12.93
CA ALA A 127 -13.83 19.82 -11.70
C ALA A 127 -14.18 18.68 -10.72
N ILE A 128 -14.49 17.48 -11.24
CA ILE A 128 -14.82 16.30 -10.42
C ILE A 128 -13.64 15.81 -9.57
N LEU A 129 -12.40 16.20 -9.92
CA LEU A 129 -11.21 15.79 -9.18
C LEU A 129 -11.20 16.30 -7.75
N VAL A 130 -11.78 17.48 -7.48
CA VAL A 130 -11.81 18.06 -6.13
C VAL A 130 -12.69 17.23 -5.19
N PRO A 131 -13.99 17.01 -5.46
CA PRO A 131 -14.83 16.21 -4.56
C PRO A 131 -14.35 14.76 -4.46
N VAL A 132 -13.82 14.18 -5.55
CA VAL A 132 -13.25 12.83 -5.51
C VAL A 132 -12.02 12.78 -4.60
N ALA A 133 -11.08 13.72 -4.74
CA ALA A 133 -9.90 13.80 -3.88
C ALA A 133 -10.25 13.93 -2.41
N ILE A 134 -11.19 14.82 -2.07
CA ILE A 134 -11.67 14.99 -0.70
C ILE A 134 -12.30 13.69 -0.19
N THR A 135 -13.20 13.09 -0.97
CA THR A 135 -13.88 11.84 -0.61
C THR A 135 -12.87 10.74 -0.33
N LEU A 136 -11.89 10.56 -1.20
CA LEU A 136 -10.86 9.53 -1.04
C LEU A 136 -9.99 9.74 0.19
N VAL A 137 -9.62 10.98 0.50
CA VAL A 137 -8.89 11.29 1.73
C VAL A 137 -9.70 10.90 2.96
N PHE A 138 -10.99 11.24 3.01
CA PHE A 138 -11.84 10.86 4.14
C PHE A 138 -12.08 9.36 4.21
N VAL A 139 -12.31 8.70 3.08
CA VAL A 139 -12.46 7.24 3.02
C VAL A 139 -11.21 6.56 3.57
N ASP A 140 -10.03 6.99 3.14
CA ASP A 140 -8.75 6.46 3.61
C ASP A 140 -8.55 6.73 5.12
N MET A 141 -8.83 7.95 5.60
CA MET A 141 -8.82 8.27 7.04
C MET A 141 -9.78 7.40 7.84
N ILE A 142 -10.99 7.17 7.36
CA ILE A 142 -11.98 6.35 8.07
C ILE A 142 -11.50 4.90 8.13
N PHE A 143 -10.99 4.35 7.02
CA PHE A 143 -10.51 2.96 6.97
C PHE A 143 -9.28 2.75 7.86
N VAL A 144 -8.33 3.67 7.83
CA VAL A 144 -7.09 3.55 8.61
C VAL A 144 -7.35 3.78 10.10
N LEU A 145 -8.23 4.72 10.46
CA LEU A 145 -8.44 5.12 11.86
C LEU A 145 -9.61 4.42 12.56
N THR A 146 -10.47 3.69 11.83
CA THR A 146 -11.63 2.97 12.40
C THR A 146 -11.49 1.45 12.24
N PRO A 147 -10.53 0.80 12.92
CA PRO A 147 -10.31 -0.65 12.83
C PRO A 147 -11.44 -1.51 13.42
N THR A 148 -12.48 -0.89 14.01
CA THR A 148 -13.64 -1.56 14.61
C THR A 148 -14.83 -1.72 13.66
N GLY A 149 -14.78 -1.15 12.45
CA GLY A 149 -15.81 -1.31 11.43
C GLY A 149 -15.90 -2.75 10.89
N HIS A 150 -16.96 -3.09 10.14
CA HIS A 150 -17.11 -4.44 9.54
C HIS A 150 -15.89 -4.86 8.71
N VAL A 151 -15.25 -3.92 8.01
CA VAL A 151 -14.01 -4.16 7.26
C VAL A 151 -12.81 -4.35 8.19
N GLY A 152 -12.75 -3.64 9.31
CA GLY A 152 -11.75 -3.87 10.36
C GLY A 152 -11.92 -5.21 11.08
N LYS A 153 -13.17 -5.68 11.24
CA LYS A 153 -13.46 -7.03 11.73
C LYS A 153 -13.06 -8.09 10.72
N ILE A 154 -13.39 -7.93 9.43
CA ILE A 154 -12.90 -8.83 8.37
C ILE A 154 -11.37 -8.81 8.31
N ALA A 155 -10.75 -7.64 8.50
CA ALA A 155 -9.30 -7.49 8.58
C ALA A 155 -8.68 -8.20 9.79
N GLN A 156 -9.39 -8.26 10.90
CA GLN A 156 -8.94 -8.96 12.12
C GLN A 156 -9.23 -10.47 12.06
N THR A 157 -10.37 -10.87 11.52
CA THR A 157 -10.79 -12.27 11.36
C THR A 157 -9.95 -12.98 10.31
N ASP A 158 -9.66 -12.31 9.19
CA ASP A 158 -8.85 -12.83 8.08
C ASP A 158 -7.55 -12.04 7.89
N ARG A 159 -6.86 -11.73 8.99
CA ARG A 159 -5.54 -11.05 8.95
C ARG A 159 -4.55 -11.76 8.02
N LYS A 160 -4.67 -13.10 7.92
CA LYS A 160 -3.90 -13.94 7.00
C LYS A 160 -4.19 -13.69 5.52
N LEU A 161 -5.37 -13.20 5.15
CA LEU A 161 -5.70 -12.82 3.77
C LEU A 161 -5.23 -11.41 3.45
N LEU A 162 -5.32 -10.47 4.40
CA LEU A 162 -4.82 -9.10 4.18
C LEU A 162 -3.30 -8.99 4.08
N GLU A 163 -2.57 -9.79 4.86
CA GLU A 163 -1.12 -9.94 4.69
C GLU A 163 -0.79 -10.50 3.30
N LYS A 164 -1.58 -11.46 2.78
CA LYS A 164 -1.35 -12.03 1.45
C LYS A 164 -1.62 -11.08 0.28
N VAL A 165 -2.53 -10.12 0.43
CA VAL A 165 -2.97 -9.25 -0.68
C VAL A 165 -2.21 -7.92 -0.74
N SER A 166 -1.39 -7.63 0.28
CA SER A 166 -0.71 -6.34 0.40
C SER A 166 0.71 -6.36 -0.20
N VAL A 167 1.16 -5.23 -0.77
CA VAL A 167 2.56 -5.09 -1.21
C VAL A 167 3.45 -5.00 0.02
N HIS A 168 4.26 -6.02 0.21
CA HIS A 168 5.26 -6.04 1.26
C HIS A 168 6.44 -5.13 0.86
N VAL A 169 6.59 -3.96 1.49
CA VAL A 169 7.86 -3.22 1.40
C VAL A 169 8.89 -4.01 2.19
N PRO A 170 9.95 -4.52 1.54
CA PRO A 170 10.95 -5.32 2.22
C PRO A 170 11.58 -4.53 3.35
N SER A 171 11.64 -5.13 4.53
CA SER A 171 12.21 -4.55 5.72
C SER A 171 12.97 -5.57 6.51
N VAL A 172 14.11 -5.21 7.03
CA VAL A 172 14.95 -6.17 7.68
C VAL A 172 14.51 -6.35 9.15
N LYS A 173 13.96 -7.51 9.51
CA LYS A 173 13.62 -7.95 10.89
C LYS A 173 14.64 -8.95 11.43
N LYS A 174 14.76 -8.99 12.75
CA LYS A 174 15.52 -10.03 13.45
C LYS A 174 14.63 -11.27 13.62
N GLU A 175 15.10 -12.41 13.15
CA GLU A 175 14.51 -13.71 13.41
C GLU A 175 15.37 -14.40 14.48
N GLU A 176 14.90 -14.34 15.73
CA GLU A 176 15.50 -15.06 16.85
C GLU A 176 14.86 -16.44 16.93
N ALA A 177 15.44 -17.42 16.24
CA ALA A 177 15.11 -18.82 16.44
C ALA A 177 15.98 -19.39 17.59
N PRO A 178 15.40 -20.06 18.60
CA PRO A 178 16.17 -20.62 19.70
C PRO A 178 17.21 -21.63 19.18
N GLY A 179 18.49 -21.39 19.48
CA GLY A 179 19.61 -22.25 19.07
C GLY A 179 20.26 -21.92 17.72
N ARG A 180 19.87 -20.85 17.02
CA ARG A 180 20.59 -20.36 15.83
C ARG A 180 21.11 -18.93 16.05
N PRO A 181 22.25 -18.56 15.42
CA PRO A 181 22.70 -17.17 15.42
C PRO A 181 21.59 -16.28 14.85
N PRO A 182 21.39 -15.06 15.37
CA PRO A 182 20.30 -14.19 14.98
C PRO A 182 20.36 -13.97 13.46
N ARG A 183 19.34 -14.50 12.76
CA ARG A 183 19.23 -14.34 11.32
C ARG A 183 18.42 -13.09 11.04
N VAL A 184 18.81 -12.44 9.97
CA VAL A 184 18.24 -11.19 9.54
C VAL A 184 17.24 -11.54 8.45
N SER A 185 15.96 -11.62 8.79
CA SER A 185 14.87 -11.98 7.88
C SER A 185 14.25 -10.70 7.31
N VAL A 186 14.14 -10.59 6.00
CA VAL A 186 13.39 -9.49 5.38
C VAL A 186 11.89 -9.76 5.61
N SER A 187 11.27 -9.03 6.54
CA SER A 187 9.83 -9.00 6.72
C SER A 187 9.25 -7.69 6.18
N PRO A 188 7.94 -7.47 6.14
CA PRO A 188 7.37 -6.19 5.71
C PRO A 188 7.34 -5.16 6.87
N GLN A 189 7.91 -3.94 6.73
CA GLN A 189 7.79 -2.85 7.76
C GLN A 189 6.78 -1.79 7.36
N ALA A 190 6.61 -1.53 6.06
CA ALA A 190 5.70 -0.51 5.57
C ALA A 190 4.74 -1.16 4.57
N LEU A 191 3.48 -1.25 4.95
CA LEU A 191 2.43 -1.72 4.05
C LEU A 191 1.93 -0.51 3.28
N VAL A 192 2.47 -0.26 2.08
CA VAL A 192 1.81 0.69 1.18
C VAL A 192 0.60 -0.03 0.61
N GLY A 193 -0.58 0.54 0.85
CA GLY A 193 -1.83 -0.12 0.49
C GLY A 193 -1.98 -0.24 -1.01
N ALA A 194 -2.64 -1.30 -1.48
CA ALA A 194 -3.08 -1.37 -2.88
C ALA A 194 -3.96 -0.15 -3.27
N ALA A 195 -4.68 0.40 -2.28
CA ALA A 195 -5.48 1.62 -2.42
C ALA A 195 -4.63 2.85 -2.78
N ASP A 196 -3.47 3.04 -2.16
CA ASP A 196 -2.57 4.17 -2.46
C ASP A 196 -2.14 4.14 -3.93
N TYR A 197 -1.70 2.97 -4.41
CA TYR A 197 -1.31 2.78 -5.80
C TYR A 197 -2.47 2.97 -6.77
N LEU A 198 -3.66 2.47 -6.40
CA LEU A 198 -4.87 2.64 -7.18
C LEU A 198 -5.21 4.12 -7.35
N PHE A 199 -5.31 4.87 -6.25
CA PHE A 199 -5.70 6.26 -6.32
C PHE A 199 -4.62 7.14 -6.94
N MET A 200 -3.34 6.87 -6.66
CA MET A 200 -2.22 7.54 -7.31
C MET A 200 -2.26 7.33 -8.83
N SER A 201 -2.52 6.10 -9.29
CA SER A 201 -2.63 5.81 -10.71
C SER A 201 -3.82 6.54 -11.35
N MET A 202 -4.98 6.52 -10.70
CA MET A 202 -6.17 7.26 -11.12
C MET A 202 -5.87 8.75 -11.28
N PHE A 203 -5.28 9.38 -10.27
CA PHE A 203 -4.93 10.80 -10.31
C PHE A 203 -3.90 11.16 -11.36
N PHE A 204 -2.84 10.36 -11.54
CA PHE A 204 -1.87 10.63 -12.60
C PHE A 204 -2.49 10.51 -13.98
N VAL A 205 -3.31 9.49 -14.22
CA VAL A 205 -4.02 9.35 -15.50
C VAL A 205 -4.94 10.55 -15.72
N ALA A 206 -5.62 11.02 -14.68
CA ALA A 206 -6.47 12.21 -14.76
C ALA A 206 -5.67 13.48 -15.08
N LEU A 207 -4.46 13.65 -14.51
CA LEU A 207 -3.58 14.76 -14.83
C LEU A 207 -3.20 14.79 -16.31
N PHE A 208 -2.89 13.62 -16.90
CA PHE A 208 -2.59 13.53 -18.34
C PHE A 208 -3.85 13.70 -19.19
N LYS A 209 -4.96 13.07 -18.82
CA LYS A 209 -6.24 13.13 -19.54
C LYS A 209 -6.78 14.56 -19.65
N PHE A 210 -6.70 15.34 -18.56
CA PHE A 210 -7.23 16.70 -18.52
C PHE A 210 -6.21 17.79 -18.86
N GLY A 211 -5.01 17.42 -19.33
CA GLY A 211 -3.99 18.39 -19.74
C GLY A 211 -3.51 19.29 -18.58
N LEU A 212 -3.47 18.75 -17.36
CA LEU A 212 -2.99 19.45 -16.17
C LEU A 212 -1.45 19.49 -16.16
N ASN A 213 -0.82 19.87 -15.03
CA ASN A 213 0.64 20.01 -14.92
C ASN A 213 1.32 18.78 -14.25
N PRO A 214 1.36 17.58 -14.87
CA PRO A 214 1.82 16.35 -14.22
C PRO A 214 3.28 16.45 -13.74
N ARG A 215 4.13 17.14 -14.49
CA ARG A 215 5.55 17.32 -14.12
C ARG A 215 5.72 18.17 -12.87
N LYS A 216 4.95 19.25 -12.73
CA LYS A 216 4.99 20.10 -11.54
C LYS A 216 4.42 19.33 -10.36
N THR A 217 3.32 18.61 -10.56
CA THR A 217 2.73 17.79 -9.49
C THR A 217 3.71 16.73 -8.99
N LEU A 218 4.37 15.98 -9.87
CA LEU A 218 5.37 14.99 -9.44
C LEU A 218 6.54 15.62 -8.67
N LYS A 219 7.02 16.80 -9.10
CA LYS A 219 8.11 17.53 -8.42
C LYS A 219 7.74 18.00 -7.02
N VAL A 220 6.47 18.30 -6.77
CA VAL A 220 5.98 18.72 -5.44
C VAL A 220 5.59 17.51 -4.59
N MET A 221 4.85 16.58 -5.19
CA MET A 221 4.36 15.39 -4.52
C MET A 221 5.50 14.50 -4.04
N GLY A 222 6.54 14.26 -4.83
CA GLY A 222 7.67 13.39 -4.44
C GLY A 222 8.31 13.80 -3.11
N PRO A 223 8.84 15.03 -2.98
CA PRO A 223 9.38 15.53 -1.72
C PRO A 223 8.36 15.57 -0.59
N LEU A 224 7.10 15.92 -0.88
CA LEU A 224 6.04 15.98 0.13
C LEU A 224 5.73 14.59 0.70
N THR A 225 5.64 13.56 -0.15
CA THR A 225 5.42 12.17 0.27
C THR A 225 6.62 11.63 1.04
N VAL A 226 7.86 11.91 0.61
CA VAL A 226 9.07 11.49 1.35
C VAL A 226 9.14 12.16 2.72
N LEU A 227 8.90 13.47 2.79
CA LEU A 227 8.86 14.21 4.05
C LEU A 227 7.76 13.66 4.96
N TYR A 228 6.60 13.40 4.40
CA TYR A 228 5.47 12.81 5.11
C TYR A 228 5.82 11.44 5.70
N LEU A 229 6.44 10.55 4.93
CA LEU A 229 6.91 9.26 5.44
C LEU A 229 7.92 9.41 6.56
N LEU A 230 8.84 10.36 6.44
CA LEU A 230 9.84 10.62 7.48
C LEU A 230 9.15 11.06 8.77
N VAL A 231 8.16 11.94 8.68
CA VAL A 231 7.32 12.35 9.82
C VAL A 231 6.58 11.16 10.42
N VAL A 232 5.92 10.35 9.60
CA VAL A 232 5.18 9.14 10.04
C VAL A 232 6.11 8.14 10.73
N LEU A 233 7.34 7.97 10.23
CA LEU A 233 8.31 7.03 10.80
C LEU A 233 8.89 7.54 12.12
N VAL A 234 9.29 8.81 12.18
CA VAL A 234 9.93 9.40 13.36
C VAL A 234 8.92 9.68 14.47
N LEU A 235 7.73 10.17 14.11
CA LEU A 235 6.68 10.57 15.05
C LEU A 235 5.55 9.55 15.15
N GLY A 236 5.68 8.36 14.56
CA GLY A 236 4.60 7.38 14.48
C GLY A 236 4.04 6.93 15.83
N GLY A 237 4.88 6.95 16.88
CA GLY A 237 4.48 6.63 18.25
C GLY A 237 3.74 7.77 18.98
N VAL A 238 3.77 8.99 18.44
CA VAL A 238 3.13 10.15 19.05
C VAL A 238 1.65 10.19 18.66
N ARG A 239 0.78 10.43 19.64
CA ARG A 239 -0.67 10.59 19.44
C ARG A 239 -1.01 12.07 19.46
N VAL A 240 -1.68 12.53 18.40
CA VAL A 240 -2.17 13.92 18.30
C VAL A 240 -3.69 13.85 18.25
N PHE A 241 -4.37 14.53 19.17
CA PHE A 241 -5.83 14.45 19.34
C PHE A 241 -6.39 13.03 19.47
N GLY A 242 -5.64 12.13 20.14
CA GLY A 242 -6.04 10.73 20.31
C GLY A 242 -5.79 9.84 19.09
N VAL A 243 -5.33 10.40 17.97
CA VAL A 243 -5.01 9.68 16.73
C VAL A 243 -3.50 9.42 16.65
N PRO A 244 -3.04 8.17 16.45
CA PRO A 244 -1.63 7.90 16.23
C PRO A 244 -1.16 8.50 14.90
N LEU A 245 -0.10 9.31 14.93
CA LEU A 245 0.49 9.91 13.72
C LEU A 245 0.99 8.84 12.74
N GLY A 246 1.34 7.66 13.24
CA GLY A 246 1.74 6.50 12.44
C GLY A 246 0.64 5.95 11.53
N ALA A 247 -0.61 6.32 11.79
CA ALA A 247 -1.78 5.87 11.04
C ALA A 247 -2.37 6.99 10.17
N LEU A 248 -1.57 8.02 9.84
CA LEU A 248 -2.04 9.01 8.89
C LEU A 248 -2.08 8.38 7.48
N PRO A 249 -3.08 8.74 6.66
CA PRO A 249 -3.20 8.21 5.31
C PRO A 249 -2.30 8.92 4.30
N ALA A 250 -1.55 8.14 3.51
CA ALA A 250 -0.66 8.65 2.48
C ALA A 250 -1.43 9.37 1.35
N MET A 251 -2.75 9.16 1.25
CA MET A 251 -3.62 9.89 0.34
C MET A 251 -3.67 11.39 0.59
N VAL A 252 -3.46 11.85 1.82
CA VAL A 252 -3.49 13.28 2.17
C VAL A 252 -2.43 14.08 1.38
N PRO A 253 -1.13 13.76 1.46
CA PRO A 253 -0.12 14.49 0.69
C PRO A 253 -0.28 14.30 -0.83
N ILE A 254 -0.72 13.12 -1.30
CA ILE A 254 -0.93 12.85 -2.73
C ILE A 254 -2.04 13.77 -3.28
N ALA A 255 -3.25 13.66 -2.73
CA ALA A 255 -4.40 14.45 -3.14
C ALA A 255 -4.13 15.96 -2.97
N GLY A 256 -3.56 16.36 -1.83
CA GLY A 256 -3.21 17.75 -1.56
C GLY A 256 -2.26 18.34 -2.60
N SER A 257 -1.19 17.62 -2.95
CA SER A 257 -0.23 18.10 -3.96
C SER A 257 -0.86 18.28 -5.35
N ILE A 258 -1.77 17.40 -5.75
CA ILE A 258 -2.47 17.48 -7.04
C ILE A 258 -3.36 18.72 -7.07
N LEU A 259 -4.15 18.93 -6.02
CA LEU A 259 -5.07 20.06 -5.91
C LEU A 259 -4.33 21.39 -5.83
N ILE A 260 -3.30 21.48 -4.97
CA ILE A 260 -2.53 22.72 -4.77
C ILE A 260 -1.84 23.15 -6.07
N VAL A 261 -1.14 22.22 -6.73
CA VAL A 261 -0.38 22.53 -7.96
C VAL A 261 -1.28 22.91 -9.14
N ASN A 262 -2.49 22.35 -9.19
CA ASN A 262 -3.42 22.54 -10.31
C ASN A 262 -4.63 23.40 -9.95
N TRP A 263 -4.60 24.10 -8.81
CA TRP A 263 -5.74 24.87 -8.32
C TRP A 263 -6.23 25.89 -9.35
N GLY A 264 -5.32 26.60 -10.02
CA GLY A 264 -5.68 27.57 -11.07
C GLY A 264 -6.27 26.96 -12.34
N ALA A 265 -6.00 25.67 -12.61
CA ALA A 265 -6.56 24.98 -13.76
C ALA A 265 -7.93 24.35 -13.45
N ILE A 266 -8.24 24.09 -12.18
CA ILE A 266 -9.48 23.47 -11.72
C ILE A 266 -10.44 24.57 -11.26
N SER A 267 -11.28 25.04 -12.18
CA SER A 267 -12.33 25.99 -11.85
C SER A 267 -13.61 25.24 -11.50
N LEU A 268 -14.07 25.39 -10.25
CA LEU A 268 -15.36 24.89 -9.80
C LEU A 268 -16.44 25.95 -10.04
N LYS A 269 -17.58 25.54 -10.62
CA LYS A 269 -18.77 26.38 -10.68
C LYS A 269 -19.33 26.64 -9.28
N ARG A 270 -20.17 27.66 -9.12
CA ARG A 270 -20.76 28.00 -7.80
C ARG A 270 -21.52 26.81 -7.20
N ASP A 271 -22.30 26.12 -8.02
CA ASP A 271 -23.08 24.96 -7.60
C ASP A 271 -22.18 23.77 -7.21
N GLU A 272 -21.08 23.56 -7.95
CA GLU A 272 -20.07 22.54 -7.64
C GLU A 272 -19.31 22.86 -6.36
N LYS A 273 -19.02 24.14 -6.09
CA LYS A 273 -18.41 24.58 -4.82
C LYS A 273 -19.34 24.30 -3.65
N LEU A 274 -20.62 24.62 -3.79
CA LEU A 274 -21.63 24.35 -2.76
C LEU A 274 -21.76 22.84 -2.52
N ALA A 275 -21.87 22.04 -3.58
CA ALA A 275 -21.93 20.59 -3.48
C ALA A 275 -20.66 19.99 -2.83
N THR A 276 -19.48 20.47 -3.23
CA THR A 276 -18.20 20.03 -2.65
C THR A 276 -18.09 20.42 -1.18
N LEU A 277 -18.55 21.62 -0.81
CA LEU A 277 -18.57 22.07 0.58
C LEU A 277 -19.51 21.22 1.43
N VAL A 278 -20.75 21.00 0.98
CA VAL A 278 -21.74 20.16 1.68
C VAL A 278 -21.20 18.73 1.84
N LEU A 279 -20.63 18.16 0.78
CA LEU A 279 -19.99 16.84 0.83
C LEU A 279 -18.85 16.81 1.85
N THR A 280 -17.99 17.82 1.87
CA THR A 280 -16.87 17.92 2.81
C THR A 280 -17.36 17.99 4.25
N LEU A 281 -18.38 18.82 4.52
CA LEU A 281 -18.98 18.94 5.86
C LEU A 281 -19.65 17.64 6.29
N LEU A 282 -20.35 16.96 5.38
CA LEU A 282 -20.98 15.67 5.65
C LEU A 282 -19.93 14.60 5.98
N LEU A 283 -18.88 14.47 5.18
CA LEU A 283 -17.77 13.53 5.43
C LEU A 283 -17.05 13.84 6.73
N LEU A 284 -16.81 15.11 7.03
CA LEU A 284 -16.22 15.55 8.29
C LEU A 284 -17.12 15.21 9.48
N GLY A 285 -18.44 15.43 9.36
CA GLY A 285 -19.42 15.05 10.37
C GLY A 285 -19.43 13.54 10.64
N VAL A 286 -19.43 12.72 9.58
CA VAL A 286 -19.31 11.25 9.69
C VAL A 286 -18.00 10.86 10.35
N PHE A 287 -16.88 11.45 9.93
CA PHE A 287 -15.57 11.19 10.49
C PHE A 287 -15.52 11.49 11.99
N ILE A 288 -15.99 12.68 12.42
CA ILE A 288 -16.06 13.06 13.83
C ILE A 288 -16.98 12.13 14.62
N ALA A 289 -18.15 11.78 14.06
CA ALA A 289 -19.09 10.86 14.70
C ALA A 289 -18.48 9.47 14.90
N LEU A 290 -17.72 8.96 13.93
CA LEU A 290 -17.02 7.67 14.04
C LEU A 290 -15.90 7.73 15.09
N MET A 291 -15.11 8.81 15.12
CA MET A 291 -14.04 9.00 16.11
C MET A 291 -14.57 9.10 17.55
N ARG A 292 -15.80 9.57 17.74
CA ARG A 292 -16.45 9.67 19.06
C ARG A 292 -17.09 8.37 19.55
N ARG A 293 -17.23 7.34 18.69
CA ARG A 293 -17.81 6.07 19.15
C ARG A 293 -16.85 5.42 20.13
N PRO A 294 -17.28 5.08 21.36
CA PRO A 294 -16.44 4.36 22.29
C PRO A 294 -16.00 3.06 21.63
N ALA A 295 -14.71 2.76 21.71
CA ALA A 295 -14.18 1.50 21.22
C ALA A 295 -14.96 0.39 21.93
N GLN A 296 -15.87 -0.27 21.21
CA GLN A 296 -16.50 -1.49 21.70
C GLN A 296 -15.36 -2.46 21.97
N GLN A 297 -15.06 -2.67 23.26
CA GLN A 297 -14.15 -3.72 23.69
C GLN A 297 -14.69 -5.00 23.06
N SER A 298 -13.97 -5.52 22.06
CA SER A 298 -14.21 -6.85 21.55
C SER A 298 -14.13 -7.77 22.77
N ALA A 299 -15.28 -8.33 23.18
CA ALA A 299 -15.33 -9.28 24.28
C ALA A 299 -14.26 -10.34 24.05
N PRO A 300 -13.49 -10.74 25.07
CA PRO A 300 -12.49 -11.78 24.93
C PRO A 300 -13.17 -13.00 24.29
N LEU A 301 -12.57 -13.51 23.21
CA LEU A 301 -13.04 -14.75 22.61
C LEU A 301 -13.19 -15.78 23.73
N PRO A 302 -14.33 -16.49 23.83
CA PRO A 302 -14.46 -17.58 24.79
C PRO A 302 -13.29 -18.50 24.57
N SER A 303 -12.47 -18.67 25.62
CA SER A 303 -11.35 -19.60 25.65
C SER A 303 -11.88 -20.92 25.10
N GLY A 304 -11.47 -21.30 23.90
CA GLY A 304 -11.73 -22.64 23.41
C GLY A 304 -11.25 -23.63 24.47
N PRO A 305 -11.93 -24.77 24.68
CA PRO A 305 -11.50 -25.74 25.67
C PRO A 305 -10.02 -26.05 25.44
N SER A 306 -9.20 -25.76 26.46
CA SER A 306 -7.78 -26.09 26.45
C SER A 306 -7.63 -27.52 25.94
N PRO A 307 -6.72 -27.79 24.99
CA PRO A 307 -6.41 -29.16 24.63
C PRO A 307 -5.99 -29.87 25.91
N GLU A 308 -6.87 -30.76 26.34
CA GLU A 308 -6.68 -31.68 27.44
C GLU A 308 -5.32 -32.34 27.20
N SER A 309 -4.37 -32.00 28.07
CA SER A 309 -3.04 -32.60 28.09
C SER A 309 -3.26 -34.10 28.30
N LYS A 310 -3.26 -34.87 27.20
CA LYS A 310 -3.21 -36.31 27.26
C LYS A 310 -1.91 -36.65 27.96
N ALA A 311 -2.04 -37.03 29.23
CA ALA A 311 -0.98 -37.59 30.03
C ALA A 311 -0.29 -38.73 29.24
N PRO A 312 1.04 -38.87 29.33
CA PRO A 312 1.74 -39.96 28.68
C PRO A 312 1.19 -41.29 29.21
N GLN A 313 0.53 -42.05 28.34
CA GLN A 313 0.22 -43.46 28.59
C GLN A 313 1.54 -44.18 28.86
N GLY A 314 1.66 -44.72 30.07
CA GLY A 314 2.85 -45.39 30.55
C GLY A 314 3.30 -46.52 29.62
N LEU A 315 4.62 -46.61 29.46
CA LEU A 315 5.26 -47.76 28.82
C LEU A 315 4.89 -49.05 29.58
N PRO A 316 4.56 -50.15 28.88
CA PRO A 316 4.43 -51.45 29.50
C PRO A 316 5.79 -51.93 30.04
N ALA A 317 5.78 -52.46 31.26
CA ALA A 317 6.93 -53.03 31.93
C ALA A 317 7.51 -54.23 31.16
N PRO A 318 8.84 -54.43 31.17
CA PRO A 318 9.47 -55.60 30.55
C PRO A 318 9.07 -56.87 31.31
N ALA A 319 8.59 -57.87 30.57
CA ALA A 319 8.32 -59.21 31.07
C ALA A 319 9.62 -59.86 31.55
N SER A 320 9.63 -60.29 32.82
CA SER A 320 10.67 -61.16 33.36
C SER A 320 10.50 -62.57 32.79
N THR A 321 11.42 -63.00 31.94
CA THR A 321 11.62 -64.43 31.63
C THR A 321 12.46 -65.06 32.73
N GLY A 322 11.88 -66.06 33.39
CA GLY A 322 12.64 -67.09 34.13
C GLY A 322 13.21 -68.14 33.20
#